data_AF-A0A5C6E712-F1
#
_entry.id   AF-A0A5C6E712-F1
#
_cell.length_a   1.000
_cell.length_b   1.000
_cell.length_c   1.000
_cell.angle_alpha   90.00
_cell.angle_beta   90.00
_cell.angle_gamma   90.00
#
_symmetry.space_group_name_H-M   'P 1'
#
loop_
_entity.id
_entity.type
_entity.pdbx_description
1 polymer ?
#
loop_
_entity_poly.entity_id
_entity_poly.type
_entity_poly.pdbx_seq_one_letter_code
_entity_poly.pdbx_strand_id
1 'polypeptide(L)'
;MKKYEILKHKWVYEFSHVLKRRREKSHENAYAPTVNHRSSAIQDKIVLVTLHHLQIGVVDDLPKQAQTGVDLVVDYFCGDWWTKAALARLTEEQKTKYKLLDPQSLENCHLNNKTAVDRSKPSHSLRWYTELRCGLLLGGLTGRWDDVAKICAGFDATIPPEYCAGEIEDQMFQIMICIAGSLSPEPMDGADQLFEEAKKSRLKRPRLLCAAWEAVIAKDQAAFDKAFVDSVKHFVAKPVNSNISYDIVALAQSIIWLIAEHRGLTLPEMSEKCLAAVLTRQSVGLA
;
A
#
# COMPACT_ATOMS: atom_id res chain seq x y z
N MET A 1 -23.36 12.62 7.88
CA MET A 1 -22.54 13.39 6.91
C MET A 1 -21.57 12.41 6.27
N LYS A 2 -21.27 12.53 4.97
CA LYS A 2 -20.32 11.61 4.34
C LYS A 2 -18.90 11.94 4.80
N LYS A 3 -18.01 10.94 4.86
CA LYS A 3 -16.64 11.15 5.37
C LYS A 3 -15.83 12.17 4.58
N TYR A 4 -15.95 12.22 3.26
CA TYR A 4 -15.26 13.26 2.49
C TYR A 4 -15.75 14.69 2.82
N GLU A 5 -17.01 14.83 3.23
CA GLU A 5 -17.59 16.12 3.63
C GLU A 5 -17.05 16.53 5.01
N ILE A 6 -16.93 15.57 5.93
CA ILE A 6 -16.27 15.75 7.24
C ILE A 6 -14.82 16.25 7.06
N LEU A 7 -14.11 15.68 6.08
CA LEU A 7 -12.75 16.09 5.73
C LEU A 7 -12.66 17.44 5.01
N LYS A 8 -13.80 18.11 4.77
CA LYS A 8 -13.92 19.40 4.06
C LYS A 8 -13.32 19.37 2.66
N HIS A 9 -13.30 18.20 2.02
CA HIS A 9 -12.79 18.07 0.67
C HIS A 9 -13.90 18.32 -0.36
N LYS A 10 -13.68 19.28 -1.26
CA LYS A 10 -14.57 19.51 -2.41
C LYS A 10 -14.11 18.65 -3.57
N TRP A 11 -15.01 17.83 -4.09
CA TRP A 11 -14.75 17.01 -5.26
C TRP A 11 -15.28 17.71 -6.51
N VAL A 12 -14.47 17.71 -7.57
CA VAL A 12 -14.77 18.43 -8.81
C VAL A 12 -15.31 17.50 -9.91
N TYR A 13 -15.25 16.18 -9.72
CA TYR A 13 -15.60 15.17 -10.74
C TYR A 13 -16.78 14.29 -10.34
N GLU A 14 -17.49 13.79 -11.36
CA GLU A 14 -18.54 12.80 -11.20
C GLU A 14 -17.95 11.41 -10.91
N PHE A 15 -18.28 10.85 -9.74
CA PHE A 15 -17.68 9.62 -9.22
C PHE A 15 -18.08 8.35 -9.96
N SER A 16 -19.24 8.35 -10.61
CA SER A 16 -19.79 7.23 -11.37
C SER A 16 -18.79 6.75 -12.43
N HIS A 17 -18.19 7.69 -13.18
CA HIS A 17 -17.21 7.40 -14.21
C HIS A 17 -15.87 6.90 -13.65
N VAL A 18 -15.41 7.47 -12.53
CA VAL A 18 -14.15 7.07 -11.90
C VAL A 18 -14.24 5.64 -11.37
N LEU A 19 -15.32 5.31 -10.64
CA LEU A 19 -15.53 3.99 -10.09
C LEU A 19 -15.63 2.92 -11.17
N LYS A 20 -16.47 3.15 -12.20
CA LYS A 20 -16.63 2.22 -13.32
C LYS A 20 -15.29 1.95 -14.00
N ARG A 21 -14.55 3.00 -14.37
CA ARG A 21 -13.26 2.89 -15.04
C ARG A 21 -12.22 2.16 -14.18
N ARG A 22 -12.18 2.40 -12.87
CA ARG A 22 -11.23 1.73 -11.95
C ARG A 22 -11.55 0.25 -11.80
N ARG A 23 -12.84 -0.12 -11.76
CA ARG A 23 -13.26 -1.53 -11.72
C ARG A 23 -12.85 -2.27 -12.99
N GLU A 24 -13.18 -1.70 -14.15
CA GLU A 24 -12.83 -2.26 -15.46
C GLU A 24 -11.32 -2.45 -15.59
N LYS A 25 -10.54 -1.40 -15.34
CA LYS A 25 -9.07 -1.46 -15.39
C LYS A 25 -8.47 -2.48 -14.43
N SER A 26 -8.97 -2.54 -13.19
CA SER A 26 -8.46 -3.47 -12.19
C SER A 26 -8.68 -4.92 -12.62
N HIS A 27 -9.82 -5.22 -13.26
CA HIS A 27 -10.10 -6.55 -13.80
C HIS A 27 -9.28 -6.82 -15.07
N GLU A 28 -9.23 -5.88 -16.01
CA GLU A 28 -8.51 -6.01 -17.27
C GLU A 28 -7.00 -6.20 -17.08
N ASN A 29 -6.43 -5.56 -16.06
CA ASN A 29 -5.00 -5.58 -15.77
C ASN A 29 -4.62 -6.58 -14.68
N ALA A 30 -5.59 -7.31 -14.10
CA ALA A 30 -5.30 -8.40 -13.18
C ALA A 30 -4.39 -9.41 -13.89
N TYR A 31 -3.26 -9.75 -13.26
CA TYR A 31 -2.27 -10.69 -13.79
C TYR A 31 -1.65 -10.31 -15.14
N ALA A 32 -1.68 -9.03 -15.52
CA ALA A 32 -1.04 -8.54 -16.74
C ALA A 32 0.47 -8.89 -16.78
N PRO A 33 1.08 -9.11 -17.96
CA PRO A 33 2.48 -9.50 -18.05
C PRO A 33 3.46 -8.36 -17.72
N THR A 34 3.01 -7.11 -17.59
CA THR A 34 3.90 -5.96 -17.37
C THR A 34 3.79 -5.43 -15.94
N VAL A 35 4.91 -4.98 -15.39
CA VAL A 35 4.97 -4.35 -14.06
C VAL A 35 3.99 -3.17 -13.93
N ASN A 36 3.88 -2.32 -14.95
CA ASN A 36 3.03 -1.13 -14.91
C ASN A 36 1.55 -1.48 -14.80
N HIS A 37 1.08 -2.47 -15.58
CA HIS A 37 -0.32 -2.87 -15.52
C HIS A 37 -0.65 -3.56 -14.18
N ARG A 38 0.26 -4.40 -13.67
CA ARG A 38 0.11 -5.03 -12.34
C ARG A 38 0.05 -4.02 -11.22
N SER A 39 1.00 -3.09 -11.18
CA SER A 39 1.03 -1.98 -10.23
C SER A 39 -0.27 -1.17 -10.30
N SER A 40 -0.74 -0.83 -11.50
CA SER A 40 -2.03 -0.14 -11.68
C SER A 40 -3.21 -0.95 -11.13
N ALA A 41 -3.27 -2.26 -11.37
CA ALA A 41 -4.35 -3.12 -10.90
C ALA A 41 -4.39 -3.18 -9.37
N ILE A 42 -3.22 -3.26 -8.72
CA ILE A 42 -3.04 -3.23 -7.27
C ILE A 42 -3.49 -1.89 -6.69
N GLN A 43 -3.00 -0.78 -7.26
CA GLN A 43 -3.39 0.57 -6.83
C GLN A 43 -4.90 0.78 -6.95
N ASP A 44 -5.52 0.32 -8.04
CA ASP A 44 -6.96 0.42 -8.23
C ASP A 44 -7.73 -0.27 -7.09
N LYS A 45 -7.21 -1.35 -6.47
CA LYS A 45 -7.85 -1.97 -5.30
C LYS A 45 -7.83 -1.09 -4.07
N ILE A 46 -6.70 -0.42 -3.75
CA ILE A 46 -6.68 0.58 -2.68
C ILE A 46 -7.70 1.68 -2.97
N VAL A 47 -7.74 2.17 -4.21
CA VAL A 47 -8.65 3.26 -4.58
C VAL A 47 -10.09 2.86 -4.32
N LEU A 48 -10.50 1.66 -4.72
CA LEU A 48 -11.85 1.15 -4.46
C LEU A 48 -12.18 1.10 -2.96
N VAL A 49 -11.28 0.53 -2.15
CA VAL A 49 -11.46 0.47 -0.69
C VAL A 49 -11.54 1.86 -0.07
N THR A 50 -10.71 2.80 -0.55
CA THR A 50 -10.69 4.18 -0.06
C THR A 50 -11.96 4.94 -0.43
N LEU A 51 -12.43 4.81 -1.67
CA LEU A 51 -13.68 5.43 -2.11
C LEU A 51 -14.87 4.88 -1.33
N HIS A 52 -14.92 3.57 -1.10
CA HIS A 52 -15.94 2.96 -0.24
C HIS A 52 -15.89 3.51 1.18
N HIS A 53 -14.70 3.53 1.80
CA HIS A 53 -14.49 4.11 3.14
C HIS A 53 -15.04 5.54 3.21
N LEU A 54 -14.74 6.35 2.20
CA LEU A 54 -15.16 7.75 2.09
C LEU A 54 -16.65 7.93 1.78
N GLN A 55 -17.38 6.84 1.56
CA GLN A 55 -18.80 6.81 1.14
C GLN A 55 -19.01 7.51 -0.21
N ILE A 56 -18.04 7.32 -1.10
CA ILE A 56 -18.04 7.84 -2.46
C ILE A 56 -18.45 6.71 -3.40
N GLY A 57 -19.73 6.74 -3.77
CA GLY A 57 -20.37 5.73 -4.61
C GLY A 57 -20.44 4.35 -3.96
N VAL A 58 -20.94 3.37 -4.72
CA VAL A 58 -21.02 1.97 -4.29
C VAL A 58 -19.83 1.22 -4.86
N VAL A 59 -19.22 0.34 -4.07
CA VAL A 59 -18.21 -0.62 -4.54
C VAL A 59 -18.79 -2.01 -4.34
N ASP A 60 -19.07 -2.68 -5.45
CA ASP A 60 -19.71 -3.99 -5.44
C ASP A 60 -18.72 -5.04 -4.95
N ASP A 61 -19.18 -5.90 -4.05
CA ASP A 61 -18.42 -7.00 -3.47
C ASP A 61 -17.01 -6.56 -2.99
N LEU A 62 -16.99 -5.52 -2.16
CA LEU A 62 -15.75 -4.99 -1.59
C LEU A 62 -14.88 -6.06 -0.90
N PRO A 63 -15.42 -7.03 -0.14
CA PRO A 63 -14.62 -8.12 0.41
C PRO A 63 -13.82 -8.86 -0.66
N LYS A 64 -14.46 -9.25 -1.78
CA LYS A 64 -13.77 -9.88 -2.89
C LYS A 64 -12.74 -8.96 -3.54
N GLN A 65 -13.06 -7.67 -3.74
CA GLN A 65 -12.10 -6.71 -4.29
C GLN A 65 -10.84 -6.60 -3.42
N ALA A 66 -11.00 -6.53 -2.10
CA ALA A 66 -9.89 -6.47 -1.15
C ALA A 66 -9.07 -7.76 -1.16
N GLN A 67 -9.73 -8.93 -1.13
CA GLN A 67 -9.06 -10.24 -1.22
C GLN A 67 -8.25 -10.40 -2.51
N THR A 68 -8.85 -10.10 -3.67
CA THR A 68 -8.14 -10.10 -4.95
C THR A 68 -6.95 -9.14 -4.95
N GLY A 69 -7.07 -8.01 -4.26
CA GLY A 69 -5.95 -7.09 -4.11
C GLY A 69 -4.78 -7.69 -3.33
N VAL A 70 -5.05 -8.46 -2.27
CA VAL A 70 -4.01 -9.24 -1.57
C VAL A 70 -3.38 -10.25 -2.52
N ASP A 71 -4.18 -11.01 -3.27
CA ASP A 71 -3.67 -12.01 -4.23
C ASP A 71 -2.75 -11.38 -5.28
N LEU A 72 -3.12 -10.20 -5.80
CA LEU A 72 -2.31 -9.46 -6.77
C LEU A 72 -0.98 -9.00 -6.17
N VAL A 73 -0.96 -8.57 -4.91
CA VAL A 73 0.29 -8.16 -4.24
C VAL A 73 1.17 -9.37 -3.93
N VAL A 74 0.60 -10.48 -3.49
CA VAL A 74 1.35 -11.74 -3.30
C VAL A 74 1.95 -12.19 -4.62
N ASP A 75 1.17 -12.21 -5.71
CA ASP A 75 1.70 -12.56 -7.03
C ASP A 75 2.76 -11.55 -7.51
N TYR A 76 2.60 -10.26 -7.19
CA TYR A 76 3.59 -9.24 -7.53
C TYR A 76 4.97 -9.52 -6.91
N PHE A 77 5.02 -9.79 -5.60
CA PHE A 77 6.28 -9.99 -4.87
C PHE A 77 6.81 -11.43 -4.92
N CYS A 78 5.93 -12.43 -5.00
CA CYS A 78 6.29 -13.84 -4.85
C CYS A 78 6.03 -14.67 -6.12
N GLY A 79 5.38 -14.11 -7.14
CA GLY A 79 5.09 -14.80 -8.39
C GLY A 79 6.25 -14.83 -9.36
N ASP A 80 6.14 -15.69 -10.38
CA ASP A 80 7.14 -15.86 -11.43
C ASP A 80 6.82 -15.07 -12.71
N TRP A 81 5.81 -14.20 -12.68
CA TRP A 81 5.23 -13.49 -13.83
C TRP A 81 6.23 -12.69 -14.68
N TRP A 82 7.35 -12.29 -14.09
CA TRP A 82 8.40 -11.51 -14.73
C TRP A 82 9.47 -12.38 -15.43
N THR A 83 9.46 -13.69 -15.19
CA THR A 83 10.44 -14.63 -15.75
C THR A 83 10.20 -14.92 -17.23
N LYS A 84 11.24 -15.33 -17.95
CA LYS A 84 11.11 -15.78 -19.35
C LYS A 84 10.13 -16.95 -19.48
N ALA A 85 10.15 -17.87 -18.52
CA ALA A 85 9.24 -19.02 -18.49
C ALA A 85 7.78 -18.58 -18.38
N ALA A 86 7.45 -17.59 -17.54
CA ALA A 86 6.10 -17.08 -17.43
C ALA A 86 5.63 -16.36 -18.69
N LEU A 87 6.48 -15.52 -19.28
CA LEU A 87 6.15 -14.81 -20.51
C LEU A 87 5.96 -15.78 -21.70
N ALA A 88 6.67 -16.90 -21.74
CA ALA A 88 6.48 -17.94 -22.74
C ALA A 88 5.11 -18.66 -22.63
N ARG A 89 4.45 -18.62 -21.47
CA ARG A 89 3.12 -19.21 -21.24
C ARG A 89 1.96 -18.28 -21.64
N LEU A 90 2.24 -17.05 -22.09
CA LEU A 90 1.19 -16.14 -22.53
C LEU A 90 0.45 -16.70 -23.74
N THR A 91 -0.88 -16.65 -23.68
CA THR A 91 -1.75 -16.97 -24.82
C THR A 91 -1.60 -15.93 -25.94
N GLU A 92 -1.95 -16.30 -27.17
CA GLU A 92 -1.96 -15.35 -28.29
C GLU A 92 -2.88 -14.15 -28.02
N GLU A 93 -4.04 -14.36 -27.40
CA GLU A 93 -4.94 -13.27 -26.99
C GLU A 93 -4.24 -12.28 -26.04
N GLN A 94 -3.54 -12.79 -25.02
CA GLN A 94 -2.77 -11.94 -24.10
C GLN A 94 -1.64 -11.21 -24.81
N LYS A 95 -0.88 -11.89 -25.69
CA LYS A 95 0.18 -11.26 -26.47
C LYS A 95 -0.38 -10.16 -27.37
N THR A 96 -1.51 -10.38 -28.04
CA THR A 96 -2.19 -9.34 -28.84
C THR A 96 -2.62 -8.17 -27.96
N LYS A 97 -3.32 -8.44 -26.85
CA LYS A 97 -3.82 -7.42 -25.91
C LYS A 97 -2.70 -6.51 -25.39
N TYR A 98 -1.56 -7.09 -25.02
CA TYR A 98 -0.44 -6.36 -24.43
C TYR A 98 0.66 -5.97 -25.43
N LYS A 99 0.44 -6.21 -26.73
CA LYS A 99 1.39 -5.91 -27.81
C LYS A 99 2.76 -6.60 -27.61
N LEU A 100 2.72 -7.90 -27.31
CA LEU A 100 3.88 -8.77 -27.06
C LEU A 100 3.97 -9.91 -28.09
N LEU A 101 3.61 -9.64 -29.34
CA LEU A 101 3.56 -10.66 -30.40
C LEU A 101 4.94 -10.99 -30.97
N ASP A 102 5.84 -10.00 -31.03
CA ASP A 102 7.19 -10.21 -31.55
C ASP A 102 8.20 -10.55 -30.42
N PRO A 103 9.27 -11.29 -30.74
CA PRO A 103 10.29 -11.69 -29.76
C PRO A 103 10.98 -10.50 -29.06
N GLN A 104 11.17 -9.36 -29.74
CA GLN A 104 11.83 -8.20 -29.16
C GLN A 104 10.94 -7.54 -28.10
N SER A 105 9.64 -7.44 -28.32
CA SER A 105 8.68 -6.93 -27.33
C SER A 105 8.62 -7.83 -26.09
N LEU A 106 8.70 -9.16 -26.25
CA LEU A 106 8.78 -10.10 -25.13
C LEU A 106 10.08 -9.95 -24.34
N GLU A 107 11.23 -9.83 -25.00
CA GLU A 107 12.50 -9.61 -24.31
C GLU A 107 12.53 -8.26 -23.59
N ASN A 108 12.02 -7.20 -24.21
CA ASN A 108 11.88 -5.88 -23.57
C ASN A 108 10.96 -5.95 -22.35
N CYS A 109 9.85 -6.68 -22.44
CA CYS A 109 8.96 -6.90 -21.30
C CYS A 109 9.69 -7.63 -20.16
N HIS A 110 10.44 -8.70 -20.48
CA HIS A 110 11.24 -9.42 -19.50
C HIS A 110 12.25 -8.50 -18.80
N LEU A 111 13.03 -7.73 -19.56
CA LEU A 111 14.04 -6.83 -19.03
C LEU A 111 13.43 -5.76 -18.11
N ASN A 112 12.33 -5.13 -18.55
CA ASN A 112 11.61 -4.12 -17.77
C ASN A 112 10.99 -4.68 -16.49
N ASN A 113 10.44 -5.90 -16.55
CA ASN A 113 9.89 -6.52 -15.35
C ASN A 113 11.00 -6.92 -14.39
N LYS A 114 12.07 -7.54 -14.91
CA LYS A 114 13.21 -7.99 -14.12
C LYS A 114 13.82 -6.86 -13.31
N THR A 115 14.06 -5.69 -13.90
CA THR A 115 14.61 -4.53 -13.18
C THR A 115 13.70 -4.02 -12.05
N ALA A 116 12.40 -4.32 -12.11
CA ALA A 116 11.42 -3.87 -11.14
C ALA A 116 11.20 -4.84 -9.97
N VAL A 117 11.57 -6.12 -10.08
CA VAL A 117 11.26 -7.14 -9.04
C VAL A 117 12.37 -8.16 -8.75
N ASP A 118 13.34 -8.36 -9.64
CA ASP A 118 14.48 -9.23 -9.35
C ASP A 118 15.27 -8.58 -8.20
N ARG A 119 15.57 -9.30 -7.13
CA ARG A 119 16.33 -8.76 -5.98
C ARG A 119 17.81 -9.16 -6.03
N SER A 120 18.20 -10.02 -6.97
CA SER A 120 19.52 -10.62 -7.03
C SER A 120 20.62 -9.70 -7.58
N LYS A 121 20.29 -8.49 -8.06
CA LYS A 121 21.33 -7.55 -8.50
C LYS A 121 21.20 -6.14 -7.90
N PRO A 122 22.32 -5.42 -7.75
CA PRO A 122 22.35 -4.15 -7.01
C PRO A 122 21.85 -2.94 -7.81
N SER A 123 21.82 -3.02 -9.15
CA SER A 123 21.54 -1.88 -10.05
C SER A 123 20.04 -1.57 -10.26
N HIS A 124 19.19 -1.87 -9.29
CA HIS A 124 17.76 -2.05 -9.52
C HIS A 124 16.91 -0.83 -9.16
N SER A 125 15.89 -0.59 -9.99
CA SER A 125 14.78 0.32 -9.72
C SER A 125 13.61 -0.46 -9.12
N LEU A 126 13.87 -1.17 -8.02
CA LEU A 126 12.86 -2.01 -7.36
C LEU A 126 11.62 -1.14 -7.07
N ARG A 127 10.48 -1.55 -7.62
CA ARG A 127 9.19 -0.90 -7.35
C ARG A 127 8.46 -1.71 -6.29
N TRP A 128 8.57 -1.26 -5.06
CA TRP A 128 8.11 -1.92 -3.86
C TRP A 128 7.24 -1.03 -2.97
N TYR A 129 7.45 0.28 -2.89
CA TYR A 129 6.86 1.12 -1.86
C TYR A 129 5.35 1.19 -1.96
N THR A 130 4.83 1.40 -3.17
CA THR A 130 3.39 1.45 -3.38
C THR A 130 2.76 0.08 -3.16
N GLU A 131 3.33 -0.97 -3.75
CA GLU A 131 2.81 -2.33 -3.71
C GLU A 131 2.87 -2.91 -2.28
N LEU A 132 3.95 -2.66 -1.53
CA LEU A 132 4.06 -3.05 -0.13
C LEU A 132 2.97 -2.38 0.71
N ARG A 133 2.78 -1.06 0.55
CA ARG A 133 1.70 -0.35 1.25
C ARG A 133 0.32 -0.91 0.92
N CYS A 134 0.11 -1.35 -0.33
CA CYS A 134 -1.10 -2.07 -0.73
C CYS A 134 -1.23 -3.42 -0.04
N GLY A 135 -0.17 -4.23 -0.01
CA GLY A 135 -0.15 -5.51 0.68
C GLY A 135 -0.46 -5.37 2.16
N LEU A 136 0.21 -4.45 2.85
CA LEU A 136 0.00 -4.19 4.28
C LEU A 136 -1.43 -3.72 4.58
N LEU A 137 -1.95 -2.78 3.80
CA LEU A 137 -3.29 -2.25 4.01
C LEU A 137 -4.37 -3.30 3.70
N LEU A 138 -4.34 -3.90 2.51
CA LEU A 138 -5.36 -4.85 2.08
C LEU A 138 -5.28 -6.16 2.87
N GLY A 139 -4.07 -6.62 3.18
CA GLY A 139 -3.83 -7.77 4.04
C GLY A 139 -4.37 -7.55 5.45
N GLY A 140 -4.10 -6.38 6.05
CA GLY A 140 -4.65 -6.04 7.37
C GLY A 140 -6.18 -5.92 7.37
N LEU A 141 -6.76 -5.32 6.34
CA LEU A 141 -8.21 -5.19 6.20
C LEU A 141 -8.92 -6.55 6.04
N THR A 142 -8.30 -7.48 5.34
CA THR A 142 -8.85 -8.81 5.10
C THR A 142 -8.46 -9.81 6.20
N GLY A 143 -7.48 -9.49 7.04
CA GLY A 143 -6.96 -10.37 8.08
C GLY A 143 -6.05 -11.47 7.55
N ARG A 144 -5.58 -11.36 6.30
CA ARG A 144 -4.69 -12.32 5.66
C ARG A 144 -3.24 -12.11 6.09
N TRP A 145 -2.99 -12.25 7.39
CA TRP A 145 -1.69 -11.95 8.00
C TRP A 145 -0.58 -12.91 7.56
N ASP A 146 -0.89 -14.16 7.22
CA ASP A 146 0.08 -15.10 6.66
C ASP A 146 0.60 -14.62 5.29
N ASP A 147 -0.29 -14.09 4.44
CA ASP A 147 0.09 -13.50 3.16
C ASP A 147 0.90 -12.21 3.34
N VAL A 148 0.54 -11.40 4.35
CA VAL A 148 1.34 -10.21 4.73
C VAL A 148 2.75 -10.63 5.15
N ALA A 149 2.88 -11.62 6.03
CA ALA A 149 4.17 -12.13 6.46
C ALA A 149 5.00 -12.65 5.26
N LYS A 150 4.36 -13.37 4.33
CA LYS A 150 4.99 -13.84 3.09
C LYS A 150 5.50 -12.69 2.20
N ILE A 151 4.73 -11.62 2.04
CA ILE A 151 5.16 -10.42 1.31
C ILE A 151 6.38 -9.79 2.01
N CYS A 152 6.29 -9.65 3.33
CA CYS A 152 7.29 -9.01 4.18
C CYS A 152 8.61 -9.78 4.28
N ALA A 153 8.59 -11.12 4.18
CA ALA A 153 9.78 -11.98 4.17
C ALA A 153 10.78 -11.64 3.05
N GLY A 154 10.32 -10.91 2.03
CA GLY A 154 11.15 -10.48 0.92
C GLY A 154 11.94 -9.19 1.15
N PHE A 155 11.81 -8.55 2.31
CA PHE A 155 12.43 -7.25 2.58
C PHE A 155 13.58 -7.37 3.56
N ASP A 156 14.65 -6.61 3.31
CA ASP A 156 15.80 -6.47 4.19
C ASP A 156 16.20 -4.98 4.33
N ALA A 157 17.07 -4.69 5.30
CA ALA A 157 17.49 -3.33 5.61
C ALA A 157 18.39 -2.67 4.53
N THR A 158 18.83 -3.42 3.53
CA THR A 158 19.69 -2.93 2.43
C THR A 158 18.89 -2.39 1.25
N ILE A 159 17.57 -2.61 1.22
CA ILE A 159 16.69 -2.10 0.17
C ILE A 159 16.74 -0.55 0.17
N PRO A 160 17.15 0.08 -0.94
CA PRO A 160 17.22 1.54 -1.00
C PRO A 160 15.82 2.16 -1.10
N PRO A 161 15.66 3.41 -0.63
CA PRO A 161 14.49 4.23 -0.94
C PRO A 161 14.23 4.32 -2.46
N GLU A 162 12.97 4.38 -2.86
CA GLU A 162 12.64 4.65 -4.27
C GLU A 162 12.86 6.12 -4.60
N TYR A 163 13.24 6.37 -5.86
CA TYR A 163 13.26 7.74 -6.37
C TYR A 163 11.83 8.26 -6.57
N CYS A 164 11.41 9.21 -5.73
CA CYS A 164 10.12 9.91 -5.84
C CYS A 164 10.27 11.41 -6.11
N ALA A 165 11.32 11.85 -6.80
CA ALA A 165 11.52 13.25 -7.20
C ALA A 165 11.34 14.29 -6.06
N GLY A 166 11.67 13.91 -4.81
CA GLY A 166 11.53 14.76 -3.63
C GLY A 166 10.11 14.86 -3.04
N GLU A 167 9.12 14.14 -3.58
CA GLU A 167 7.75 14.10 -3.04
C GLU A 167 7.65 13.33 -1.71
N ILE A 168 8.56 12.38 -1.52
CA ILE A 168 8.63 11.49 -0.35
C ILE A 168 10.08 11.49 0.16
N GLU A 169 10.25 11.70 1.47
CA GLU A 169 11.56 11.57 2.12
C GLU A 169 11.95 10.12 2.34
N ASP A 170 13.24 9.83 2.28
CA ASP A 170 13.85 8.52 2.53
C ASP A 170 13.34 7.86 3.82
N GLN A 171 13.15 8.64 4.89
CA GLN A 171 12.67 8.11 6.18
C GLN A 171 11.24 7.53 6.12
N MET A 172 10.40 7.95 5.16
CA MET A 172 9.10 7.31 4.92
C MET A 172 9.24 5.91 4.32
N PHE A 173 10.29 5.68 3.52
CA PHE A 173 10.60 4.35 3.00
C PHE A 173 11.18 3.48 4.11
N GLN A 174 12.13 4.01 4.87
CA GLN A 174 12.79 3.31 5.98
C GLN A 174 11.79 2.79 7.01
N ILE A 175 10.80 3.61 7.43
CA ILE A 175 9.76 3.13 8.35
C ILE A 175 8.91 1.99 7.75
N MET A 176 8.60 2.02 6.44
CA MET A 176 7.86 0.93 5.80
C MET A 176 8.67 -0.36 5.73
N ILE A 177 9.98 -0.27 5.50
CA ILE A 177 10.88 -1.43 5.58
C ILE A 177 10.95 -1.95 7.02
N CYS A 178 11.05 -1.08 8.03
CA CYS A 178 11.01 -1.50 9.44
C CYS A 178 9.70 -2.22 9.79
N ILE A 179 8.56 -1.70 9.31
CA ILE A 179 7.26 -2.36 9.47
C ILE A 179 7.28 -3.75 8.83
N ALA A 180 7.75 -3.85 7.58
CA ALA A 180 7.87 -5.14 6.90
C ALA A 180 8.78 -6.12 7.66
N GLY A 181 9.95 -5.67 8.11
CA GLY A 181 10.88 -6.50 8.88
C GLY A 181 10.27 -7.06 10.16
N SER A 182 9.42 -6.30 10.85
CA SER A 182 8.74 -6.77 12.08
C SER A 182 7.62 -7.79 11.83
N LEU A 183 7.12 -7.87 10.60
CA LEU A 183 6.05 -8.76 10.17
C LEU A 183 6.60 -9.95 9.40
N SER A 184 7.89 -9.94 9.08
CA SER A 184 8.61 -11.07 8.51
C SER A 184 8.62 -12.25 9.51
N PRO A 185 8.53 -13.50 9.04
CA PRO A 185 8.71 -14.68 9.88
C PRO A 185 10.10 -14.75 10.53
N GLU A 186 11.11 -14.21 9.85
CA GLU A 186 12.49 -14.15 10.33
C GLU A 186 12.86 -12.71 10.73
N PRO A 187 13.59 -12.51 11.83
CA PRO A 187 14.10 -11.19 12.22
C PRO A 187 14.92 -10.56 11.08
N MET A 188 14.70 -9.27 10.83
CA MET A 188 15.46 -8.51 9.84
C MET A 188 16.74 -7.96 10.45
N ASP A 189 17.89 -8.44 9.98
CA ASP A 189 19.19 -7.86 10.32
C ASP A 189 19.26 -6.38 9.93
N GLY A 190 19.74 -5.54 10.84
CA GLY A 190 19.88 -4.09 10.63
C GLY A 190 18.59 -3.27 10.81
N ALA A 191 17.46 -3.89 11.18
CA ALA A 191 16.19 -3.18 11.38
C ALA A 191 16.27 -2.05 12.43
N ASP A 192 16.95 -2.29 13.56
CA ASP A 192 17.10 -1.29 14.62
C ASP A 192 17.85 -0.04 14.12
N GLN A 193 18.97 -0.25 13.41
CA GLN A 193 19.74 0.85 12.83
C GLN A 193 18.90 1.63 11.81
N LEU A 194 18.18 0.94 10.94
CA LEU A 194 17.28 1.55 9.95
C LEU A 194 16.18 2.38 10.63
N PHE A 195 15.64 1.88 11.75
CA PHE A 195 14.61 2.57 12.51
C PHE A 195 15.15 3.82 13.22
N GLU A 196 16.37 3.75 13.78
CA GLU A 196 17.05 4.93 14.34
C GLU A 196 17.28 6.01 13.27
N GLU A 197 17.64 5.64 12.04
CA GLU A 197 17.75 6.59 10.93
C GLU A 197 16.39 7.20 10.54
N ALA A 198 15.31 6.40 10.53
CA ALA A 198 13.96 6.89 10.26
C ALA A 198 13.53 7.95 11.30
N LYS A 199 13.88 7.75 12.57
CA LYS A 199 13.60 8.69 13.67
C LYS A 199 14.32 10.03 13.53
N LYS A 200 15.45 10.08 12.80
CA LYS A 200 16.21 11.32 12.55
C LYS A 200 15.59 12.23 11.48
N SER A 201 14.45 11.87 10.89
CA SER A 201 13.75 12.72 9.91
C SER A 201 13.54 14.14 10.43
N ARG A 202 13.85 15.13 9.58
CA ARG A 202 13.57 16.54 9.86
C ARG A 202 12.07 16.84 9.79
N LEU A 203 11.32 16.08 9.00
CA LEU A 203 9.88 16.24 8.91
C LEU A 203 9.17 15.67 10.14
N LYS A 204 8.07 16.34 10.49
CA LYS A 204 7.22 15.91 11.61
C LYS A 204 6.48 14.61 11.31
N ARG A 205 6.12 14.35 10.04
CA ARG A 205 5.30 13.19 9.67
C ARG A 205 6.02 11.85 9.92
N PRO A 206 7.26 11.60 9.44
CA PRO A 206 7.93 10.34 9.70
C PRO A 206 8.17 10.11 11.19
N ARG A 207 8.56 11.15 11.93
CA ARG A 207 8.76 11.07 13.40
C ARG A 207 7.50 10.65 14.16
N LEU A 208 6.35 11.22 13.81
CA LEU A 208 5.08 10.83 14.43
C LEU A 208 4.67 9.38 14.10
N LEU A 209 4.94 8.94 12.86
CA LEU A 209 4.72 7.54 12.49
C LEU A 209 5.67 6.60 13.23
N CYS A 210 6.95 6.98 13.41
CA CYS A 210 7.90 6.18 14.19
C CYS A 210 7.45 6.03 15.64
N ALA A 211 7.00 7.12 16.28
CA ALA A 211 6.50 7.06 17.66
C ALA A 211 5.26 6.16 17.80
N ALA A 212 4.32 6.24 16.85
CA ALA A 212 3.15 5.35 16.85
C ALA A 212 3.56 3.89 16.63
N TRP A 213 4.51 3.65 15.74
CA TRP A 213 5.04 2.32 15.45
C TRP A 213 5.77 1.70 16.64
N GLU A 214 6.63 2.46 17.32
CA GLU A 214 7.35 2.03 18.51
C GLU A 214 6.39 1.59 19.62
N ALA A 215 5.30 2.34 19.82
CA ALA A 215 4.24 1.95 20.75
C ALA A 215 3.51 0.65 20.35
N VAL A 216 3.29 0.41 19.06
CA VAL A 216 2.74 -0.86 18.54
C VAL A 216 3.68 -2.03 18.80
N ILE A 217 4.99 -1.85 18.60
CA ILE A 217 5.99 -2.88 18.91
C ILE A 217 5.99 -3.19 20.41
N ALA A 218 5.97 -2.16 21.25
CA ALA A 218 5.97 -2.29 22.70
C ALA A 218 4.64 -2.81 23.28
N LYS A 219 3.57 -2.88 22.47
CA LYS A 219 2.18 -3.13 22.92
C LYS A 219 1.74 -2.17 24.03
N ASP A 220 2.22 -0.92 23.97
CA ASP A 220 1.90 0.12 24.94
C ASP A 220 0.69 0.94 24.45
N GLN A 221 -0.48 0.67 25.00
CA GLN A 221 -1.73 1.34 24.62
C GLN A 221 -1.66 2.85 24.88
N ALA A 222 -1.10 3.30 26.01
CA ALA A 222 -1.10 4.71 26.36
C ALA A 222 -0.16 5.52 25.45
N ALA A 223 1.02 4.96 25.14
CA ALA A 223 1.93 5.56 24.17
C ALA A 223 1.32 5.55 22.76
N PHE A 224 0.63 4.47 22.39
CA PHE A 224 -0.02 4.34 21.09
C PHE A 224 -1.12 5.37 20.92
N ASP A 225 -2.01 5.51 21.91
CA ASP A 225 -3.10 6.50 21.89
C ASP A 225 -2.56 7.90 21.60
N LYS A 226 -1.56 8.33 22.36
CA LYS A 226 -0.96 9.65 22.18
C LYS A 226 -0.33 9.80 20.79
N ALA A 227 0.58 8.90 20.42
CA ALA A 227 1.38 9.03 19.21
C ALA A 227 0.54 8.87 17.93
N PHE A 228 -0.42 7.94 17.93
CA PHE A 228 -1.32 7.70 16.82
C PHE A 228 -2.24 8.90 16.59
N VAL A 229 -2.88 9.42 17.65
CA VAL A 229 -3.75 10.59 17.55
C VAL A 229 -2.98 11.81 17.05
N ASP A 230 -1.77 12.06 17.54
CA ASP A 230 -0.94 13.16 17.07
C ASP A 230 -0.57 13.02 15.58
N SER A 231 -0.27 11.79 15.13
CA SER A 231 0.02 11.48 13.73
C SER A 231 -1.18 11.75 12.82
N VAL A 232 -2.38 11.32 13.22
CA VAL A 232 -3.62 11.52 12.44
C VAL A 232 -4.00 13.01 12.42
N LYS A 233 -3.92 13.71 13.55
CA LYS A 233 -4.17 15.17 13.61
C LYS A 233 -3.24 15.93 12.67
N HIS A 234 -1.94 15.58 12.67
CA HIS A 234 -0.96 16.20 11.78
C HIS A 234 -1.28 15.96 10.30
N PHE A 235 -1.76 14.76 9.95
CA PHE A 235 -2.20 14.46 8.58
C PHE A 235 -3.42 15.31 8.19
N VAL A 236 -4.46 15.32 9.03
CA VAL A 236 -5.75 16.00 8.79
C VAL A 236 -5.63 17.54 8.78
N ALA A 237 -4.58 18.09 9.37
CA ALA A 237 -4.29 19.52 9.37
C ALA A 237 -3.68 20.01 8.05
N LYS A 238 -3.11 19.12 7.22
CA LYS A 238 -2.50 19.52 5.96
C LYS A 238 -3.57 19.75 4.88
N PRO A 239 -3.42 20.81 4.05
CA PRO A 239 -4.28 20.97 2.89
C PRO A 239 -4.04 19.82 1.92
N VAL A 240 -5.11 19.34 1.31
CA VAL A 240 -5.03 18.33 0.25
C VAL A 240 -4.78 19.09 -1.03
N ASN A 241 -3.58 18.95 -1.60
CA ASN A 241 -3.14 19.69 -2.78
C ASN A 241 -3.65 19.11 -4.11
N SER A 242 -4.65 18.21 -4.07
CA SER A 242 -5.11 17.51 -5.27
C SER A 242 -6.64 17.47 -5.32
N ASN A 243 -7.18 17.78 -6.51
CA ASN A 243 -8.62 17.78 -6.76
C ASN A 243 -9.18 16.37 -7.06
N ILE A 244 -8.34 15.32 -7.00
CA ILE A 244 -8.69 13.97 -7.50
C ILE A 244 -8.29 12.85 -6.51
N SER A 245 -7.52 13.14 -5.47
CA SER A 245 -6.85 12.05 -4.75
C SER A 245 -7.60 11.52 -3.53
N TYR A 246 -7.58 10.20 -3.44
CA TYR A 246 -7.79 9.42 -2.23
C TYR A 246 -6.69 9.67 -1.17
N ASP A 247 -5.77 10.64 -1.39
CA ASP A 247 -4.78 11.09 -0.40
C ASP A 247 -5.41 11.87 0.77
N ILE A 248 -6.74 11.97 0.81
CA ILE A 248 -7.48 12.43 1.99
C ILE A 248 -7.59 11.35 3.08
N VAL A 249 -7.21 10.11 2.77
CA VAL A 249 -7.08 9.02 3.73
C VAL A 249 -5.62 8.84 4.15
N ALA A 250 -5.42 8.75 5.46
CA ALA A 250 -4.15 8.60 6.13
C ALA A 250 -3.65 7.14 5.98
N LEU A 251 -3.24 6.74 4.77
CA LEU A 251 -2.92 5.34 4.46
C LEU A 251 -1.82 4.76 5.35
N ALA A 252 -0.76 5.53 5.66
CA ALA A 252 0.32 5.07 6.54
C ALA A 252 -0.18 4.82 7.97
N GLN A 253 -1.02 5.72 8.49
CA GLN A 253 -1.68 5.56 9.78
C GLN A 253 -2.66 4.39 9.76
N SER A 254 -3.40 4.19 8.67
CA SER A 254 -4.33 3.07 8.52
C SER A 254 -3.60 1.72 8.56
N ILE A 255 -2.42 1.62 7.94
CA ILE A 255 -1.55 0.44 8.04
C ILE A 255 -1.12 0.20 9.48
N ILE A 256 -0.59 1.22 10.17
CA ILE A 256 -0.15 1.11 11.57
C ILE A 256 -1.33 0.67 12.46
N TRP A 257 -2.52 1.24 12.26
CA TRP A 257 -3.72 0.86 12.99
C TRP A 257 -4.07 -0.62 12.81
N LEU A 258 -4.12 -1.12 11.57
CA LEU A 258 -4.48 -2.53 11.31
C LEU A 258 -3.49 -3.51 11.96
N ILE A 259 -2.21 -3.13 12.01
CA ILE A 259 -1.18 -3.92 12.70
C ILE A 259 -1.35 -3.83 14.22
N ALA A 260 -1.67 -2.64 14.75
CA ALA A 260 -1.96 -2.44 16.18
C ALA A 260 -3.15 -3.30 16.63
N GLU A 261 -4.24 -3.28 15.86
CA GLU A 261 -5.43 -4.11 16.05
C GLU A 261 -5.07 -5.60 16.07
N HIS A 262 -4.30 -6.07 15.09
CA HIS A 262 -3.82 -7.46 15.04
C HIS A 262 -2.98 -7.85 16.26
N ARG A 263 -2.27 -6.90 16.85
CA ARG A 263 -1.45 -7.10 18.06
C ARG A 263 -2.22 -6.91 19.36
N GLY A 264 -3.53 -6.68 19.29
CA GLY A 264 -4.42 -6.58 20.45
C GLY A 264 -4.56 -5.19 21.06
N LEU A 265 -4.09 -4.14 20.37
CA LEU A 265 -4.34 -2.75 20.78
C LEU A 265 -5.73 -2.29 20.30
N THR A 266 -6.32 -1.35 21.03
CA THR A 266 -7.61 -0.75 20.70
C THR A 266 -7.46 0.57 19.95
N LEU A 267 -8.47 0.92 19.14
CA LEU A 267 -8.47 2.18 18.41
C LEU A 267 -8.57 3.35 19.39
N PRO A 268 -7.66 4.34 19.35
CA PRO A 268 -7.73 5.48 20.25
C PRO A 268 -8.98 6.33 20.02
N GLU A 269 -9.51 6.92 21.09
CA GLU A 269 -10.58 7.91 20.97
C GLU A 269 -10.10 9.14 20.20
N MET A 270 -10.89 9.58 19.21
CA MET A 270 -10.53 10.66 18.31
C MET A 270 -11.77 11.42 17.83
N SER A 271 -11.56 12.66 17.38
CA SER A 271 -12.60 13.42 16.67
C SER A 271 -13.10 12.67 15.44
N GLU A 272 -14.37 12.88 15.07
CA GLU A 272 -14.99 12.33 13.85
C GLU A 272 -14.13 12.63 12.60
N LYS A 273 -13.53 13.83 12.53
CA LYS A 273 -12.63 14.21 11.42
C LYS A 273 -11.39 13.34 11.32
N CYS A 274 -10.80 12.95 12.45
CA CYS A 274 -9.64 12.07 12.48
C CYS A 274 -10.04 10.63 12.13
N LEU A 275 -11.15 10.13 12.68
CA LEU A 275 -11.70 8.82 12.33
C LEU A 275 -12.07 8.72 10.85
N ALA A 276 -12.55 9.82 10.26
CA ALA A 276 -12.88 9.88 8.84
C ALA A 276 -11.66 9.78 7.90
N ALA A 277 -10.45 10.00 8.43
CA ALA A 277 -9.20 9.88 7.67
C ALA A 277 -8.52 8.52 7.86
N VAL A 278 -8.94 7.69 8.82
CA VAL A 278 -8.29 6.40 9.12
C VAL A 278 -9.16 5.25 8.64
N LEU A 279 -8.59 4.44 7.77
CA LEU A 279 -9.26 3.28 7.21
C LEU A 279 -9.14 2.09 8.18
N THR A 280 -10.28 1.58 8.64
CA THR A 280 -10.41 0.44 9.56
C THR A 280 -11.21 -0.69 8.91
N ARG A 281 -11.11 -1.93 9.41
CA ARG A 281 -11.95 -3.05 8.95
C ARG A 281 -13.45 -2.73 9.03
N GLN A 282 -13.89 -2.17 10.15
CA GLN A 282 -15.29 -1.77 10.37
C GLN A 282 -15.73 -0.71 9.35
N SER A 283 -14.86 0.25 9.04
CA SER A 283 -15.18 1.36 8.13
C SER A 283 -15.45 0.94 6.69
N VAL A 284 -15.09 -0.30 6.34
CA VAL A 284 -15.29 -0.91 5.02
C VAL A 284 -16.11 -2.20 5.10
N GLY A 285 -16.76 -2.48 6.24
CA GLY A 285 -17.63 -3.65 6.40
C GLY A 285 -16.90 -5.00 6.39
N LEU A 286 -15.66 -5.05 6.91
CA LEU A 286 -14.82 -6.26 7.00
C LEU A 286 -14.48 -6.69 8.44
N ALA A 287 -15.09 -6.03 9.44
CA ALA A 287 -14.94 -6.40 10.86
C ALA A 287 -15.97 -7.45 11.26
#